data_AF-A0A7Y8LAG3-F1
#
_entry.id   AF-A0A7Y8LAG3-F1
#
_cell.length_a   1.000
_cell.length_b   1.000
_cell.length_c   1.000
_cell.angle_alpha   90.00
_cell.angle_beta   90.00
_cell.angle_gamma   90.00
#
_symmetry.space_group_name_H-M   'P 1'
#
loop_
_entity.id
_entity.type
_entity.pdbx_description
1 polymer ?
#
loop_
_entity_poly.entity_id
_entity_poly.type
_entity_poly.pdbx_seq_one_letter_code
_entity_poly.pdbx_strand_id
1 'polypeptide(L)'
;METKVTKIINNPFEYFFRMMYLCYRLFHAPIYKILLKNFGEKSFIHPLASIRNHKYVSIGNNVIINRNVNIWVSKLILGNNIQINPNTCIYGNIIIRNDVMIAPSFYDSRGKSWN
;
A
#
# COMPACT_ATOMS: atom_id res chain seq x y z
N MET A 1 11.72 28.57 14.45
CA MET A 1 10.73 27.49 14.28
C MET A 1 10.16 27.64 12.86
N GLU A 2 10.46 26.72 11.94
CA GLU A 2 9.97 26.83 10.56
C GLU A 2 8.45 26.68 10.51
N THR A 3 7.78 27.54 9.73
CA THR A 3 6.33 27.46 9.52
C THR A 3 5.99 26.41 8.45
N LYS A 4 4.75 25.94 8.40
CA LYS A 4 4.30 25.05 7.30
C LYS A 4 4.52 25.69 5.92
N VAL A 5 4.30 27.00 5.83
CA VAL A 5 4.46 27.78 4.60
C VAL A 5 5.92 27.79 4.16
N THR A 6 6.86 28.02 5.07
CA THR A 6 8.30 28.02 4.72
C THR A 6 8.75 26.65 4.23
N LYS A 7 8.23 25.54 4.77
CA LYS A 7 8.56 24.19 4.26
C LYS A 7 8.07 23.95 2.84
N ILE A 8 6.91 24.48 2.47
CA ILE A 8 6.37 24.38 1.10
C ILE A 8 7.26 25.18 0.14
N ILE A 9 7.60 26.41 0.51
CA ILE A 9 8.45 27.29 -0.30
C ILE A 9 9.85 26.68 -0.48
N ASN A 10 10.40 26.05 0.56
CA ASN A 10 11.73 25.45 0.52
C ASN A 10 11.79 24.14 -0.28
N ASN A 11 10.67 23.42 -0.43
CA ASN A 11 10.64 22.16 -1.20
C ASN A 11 9.35 21.98 -2.02
N PRO A 12 9.06 22.88 -2.98
CA PRO A 12 7.76 22.95 -3.64
C PRO A 12 7.46 21.68 -4.45
N PHE A 13 8.47 21.05 -5.05
CA PHE A 13 8.33 19.80 -5.79
C PHE A 13 7.88 18.64 -4.89
N GLU A 14 8.43 18.52 -3.68
CA GLU A 14 8.03 17.46 -2.75
C GLU A 14 6.53 17.58 -2.40
N TYR A 15 6.07 18.80 -2.12
CA TYR A 15 4.66 19.05 -1.81
C TYR A 15 3.76 18.85 -3.02
N PHE A 16 4.22 19.24 -4.21
CA PHE A 16 3.53 18.96 -5.46
C PHE A 16 3.33 17.45 -5.66
N PHE A 17 4.40 16.64 -5.52
CA PHE A 17 4.29 15.18 -5.62
C PHE A 17 3.39 14.58 -4.53
N ARG A 18 3.49 15.04 -3.27
CA ARG A 18 2.58 14.63 -2.18
C ARG A 18 1.11 14.88 -2.54
N MET A 19 0.82 16.05 -3.11
CA MET A 19 -0.53 16.40 -3.57
C MET A 19 -0.97 15.53 -4.75
N MET A 20 -0.09 15.26 -5.72
CA MET A 20 -0.38 14.32 -6.80
C MET A 20 -0.71 12.92 -6.27
N TYR A 21 0.04 12.40 -5.30
CA TYR A 21 -0.25 11.10 -4.68
C TYR A 21 -1.58 11.09 -3.93
N LEU A 22 -1.95 12.20 -3.28
CA LEU A 22 -3.25 12.37 -2.66
C LEU A 22 -4.37 12.30 -3.70
N CYS A 23 -4.25 13.02 -4.81
CA CYS A 23 -5.21 12.99 -5.90
C CYS A 23 -5.31 11.58 -6.49
N TYR A 24 -4.16 10.95 -6.81
CA TYR A 24 -4.11 9.58 -7.34
C TYR A 24 -4.85 8.60 -6.44
N ARG A 25 -4.60 8.67 -5.12
CA ARG A 25 -5.27 7.82 -4.14
C ARG A 25 -6.80 7.95 -4.23
N LEU A 26 -7.30 9.17 -4.33
CA LEU A 26 -8.75 9.44 -4.39
C LEU A 26 -9.35 8.92 -5.69
N PHE A 27 -8.69 9.16 -6.83
CA PHE A 27 -9.18 8.73 -8.15
C PHE A 27 -9.13 7.22 -8.35
N HIS A 28 -8.11 6.53 -7.81
CA HIS A 28 -7.93 5.09 -8.01
C HIS A 28 -8.64 4.22 -6.97
N ALA A 29 -9.00 4.76 -5.79
CA ALA A 29 -9.70 3.99 -4.77
C ALA A 29 -10.98 3.29 -5.26
N PRO A 30 -11.87 3.94 -6.06
CA PRO A 30 -13.05 3.27 -6.63
C PRO A 30 -12.70 2.07 -7.51
N ILE A 31 -11.64 2.19 -8.32
CA ILE A 31 -11.16 1.10 -9.19
C ILE A 31 -10.75 -0.10 -8.33
N TYR A 32 -9.97 0.12 -7.27
CA TYR A 32 -9.56 -0.95 -6.38
C TYR A 32 -10.69 -1.54 -5.55
N LYS A 33 -11.73 -0.76 -5.22
CA LYS A 33 -12.96 -1.29 -4.60
C LYS A 33 -13.72 -2.26 -5.52
N ILE A 34 -13.59 -2.12 -6.84
CA ILE A 34 -14.21 -3.02 -7.83
C ILE A 34 -13.31 -4.24 -8.09
N LEU A 35 -11.99 -4.03 -8.24
CA LEU A 35 -11.05 -5.09 -8.63
C LEU A 35 -10.72 -6.06 -7.49
N LEU A 36 -10.59 -5.56 -6.27
CA LEU A 36 -10.15 -6.33 -5.11
C LEU A 36 -11.35 -6.92 -4.36
N LYS A 37 -11.10 -7.97 -3.56
CA LYS A 37 -12.13 -8.55 -2.69
C LYS A 37 -12.62 -7.54 -1.64
N ASN A 38 -11.71 -6.72 -1.13
CA ASN A 38 -11.99 -5.62 -0.21
C ASN A 38 -10.91 -4.56 -0.37
N PHE A 39 -11.30 -3.28 -0.29
CA PHE A 39 -10.38 -2.16 -0.29
C PHE A 39 -10.85 -1.10 0.70
N GLY A 40 -10.19 -1.04 1.85
CA GLY A 40 -10.53 -0.14 2.93
C GLY A 40 -10.21 1.33 2.66
N GLU A 41 -10.73 2.19 3.53
CA GLU A 41 -10.59 3.63 3.44
C GLU A 41 -9.15 4.07 3.71
N LYS A 42 -8.77 5.21 3.11
CA LYS A 42 -7.44 5.84 3.25
C LYS A 42 -6.27 4.96 2.77
N SER A 43 -6.57 3.77 2.25
CA SER A 43 -5.58 2.87 1.67
C SER A 43 -5.09 3.35 0.32
N PHE A 44 -3.87 2.98 -0.03
CA PHE A 44 -3.16 3.41 -1.22
C PHE A 44 -2.29 2.29 -1.76
N ILE A 45 -2.32 2.15 -3.08
CA ILE A 45 -1.45 1.25 -3.82
C ILE A 45 -0.68 2.11 -4.81
N HIS A 46 0.64 2.08 -4.72
CA HIS A 46 1.49 2.84 -5.62
C HIS A 46 1.28 2.36 -7.07
N PRO A 47 1.26 3.25 -8.08
CA PRO A 47 1.08 2.87 -9.49
C PRO A 47 2.16 1.93 -10.05
N LEU A 48 3.28 1.80 -9.35
CA LEU A 48 4.40 0.93 -9.71
C LEU A 48 4.40 -0.39 -8.92
N ALA A 49 3.39 -0.62 -8.09
CA ALA A 49 3.18 -1.93 -7.48
C ALA A 49 2.53 -2.86 -8.52
N SER A 50 3.01 -4.10 -8.58
CA SER A 50 2.42 -5.13 -9.42
C SER A 50 1.56 -6.04 -8.57
N ILE A 51 0.26 -6.11 -8.87
CA ILE A 51 -0.69 -6.97 -8.17
C ILE A 51 -1.29 -7.93 -9.19
N ARG A 52 -1.23 -9.23 -8.89
CA ARG A 52 -1.94 -10.27 -9.64
C ARG A 52 -3.03 -10.88 -8.79
N ASN A 53 -3.99 -11.52 -9.45
CA ASN A 53 -5.10 -12.21 -8.80
C ASN A 53 -5.91 -11.29 -7.85
N HIS A 54 -6.23 -10.07 -8.31
CA HIS A 54 -6.93 -9.02 -7.56
C HIS A 54 -8.11 -9.52 -6.71
N LYS A 55 -8.93 -10.43 -7.25
CA LYS A 55 -10.08 -11.05 -6.55
C LYS A 55 -9.75 -11.84 -5.27
N TYR A 56 -8.49 -12.18 -5.04
CA TYR A 56 -8.02 -12.89 -3.83
C TYR A 56 -7.29 -11.98 -2.84
N VAL A 57 -7.23 -10.68 -3.13
CA VAL A 57 -6.58 -9.68 -2.30
C VAL A 57 -7.64 -8.88 -1.54
N SER A 58 -7.51 -8.83 -0.22
CA SER A 58 -8.35 -8.07 0.70
C SER A 58 -7.46 -7.11 1.48
N ILE A 59 -7.74 -5.82 1.37
CA ILE A 59 -6.97 -4.74 1.99
C ILE A 59 -7.86 -3.99 2.99
N GLY A 60 -7.45 -3.91 4.25
CA GLY A 60 -8.13 -3.12 5.29
C GLY A 60 -7.95 -1.62 5.14
N ASN A 61 -8.24 -0.88 6.21
CA ASN A 61 -8.15 0.58 6.24
C ASN A 61 -6.71 1.05 6.51
N ASN A 62 -6.36 2.21 5.97
CA ASN A 62 -5.06 2.85 6.20
C ASN A 62 -3.88 1.93 5.85
N VAL A 63 -3.97 1.23 4.72
CA VAL A 63 -2.90 0.36 4.20
C VAL A 63 -2.14 1.06 3.09
N ILE A 64 -0.81 1.06 3.17
CA ILE A 64 0.08 1.64 2.16
C ILE A 64 0.90 0.53 1.51
N ILE A 65 0.68 0.32 0.22
CA ILE A 65 1.51 -0.54 -0.63
C ILE A 65 2.41 0.36 -1.48
N ASN A 66 3.70 0.35 -1.17
CA ASN A 66 4.67 1.24 -1.81
C ASN A 66 5.10 0.80 -3.22
N ARG A 67 5.93 1.63 -3.86
CA ARG A 67 6.48 1.37 -5.20
C ARG A 67 7.20 0.03 -5.30
N ASN A 68 7.14 -0.60 -6.46
CA ASN A 68 7.86 -1.83 -6.79
C ASN A 68 7.54 -3.02 -5.85
N VAL A 69 6.43 -2.97 -5.12
CA VAL A 69 5.93 -4.14 -4.41
C VAL A 69 5.33 -5.11 -5.42
N ASN A 70 5.65 -6.39 -5.30
CA ASN A 70 5.13 -7.44 -6.18
C ASN A 70 4.27 -8.43 -5.37
N ILE A 71 2.97 -8.50 -5.69
CA ILE A 71 1.99 -9.33 -4.99
C ILE A 71 1.42 -10.37 -5.96
N TRP A 72 1.95 -11.59 -5.93
CA TRP A 72 1.46 -12.73 -6.70
C TRP A 72 1.00 -13.82 -5.74
N VAL A 73 -0.18 -13.61 -5.19
CA VAL A 73 -0.76 -14.42 -4.11
C VAL A 73 -1.91 -15.29 -4.62
N SER A 74 -2.11 -16.43 -3.96
CA SER A 74 -3.34 -17.21 -4.07
C SER A 74 -4.40 -16.71 -3.09
N LYS A 75 -3.98 -16.04 -2.02
CA LYS A 75 -4.83 -15.30 -1.08
C LYS A 75 -3.98 -14.29 -0.29
N LEU A 76 -4.47 -13.07 -0.15
CA LEU A 76 -3.85 -12.06 0.72
C LEU A 76 -4.92 -11.34 1.53
N ILE A 77 -4.75 -11.33 2.84
CA ILE A 77 -5.56 -10.52 3.75
C ILE A 77 -4.63 -9.60 4.52
N LEU A 78 -4.76 -8.30 4.27
CA LEU A 78 -4.13 -7.24 5.05
C LEU A 78 -5.18 -6.65 5.98
N GLY A 79 -4.89 -6.61 7.28
CA GLY A 79 -5.64 -5.86 8.27
C GLY A 79 -5.53 -4.33 8.08
N ASN A 80 -5.66 -3.59 9.17
CA ASN A 80 -5.62 -2.13 9.17
C ASN A 80 -4.21 -1.62 9.53
N ASN A 81 -3.89 -0.37 9.16
CA ASN A 81 -2.65 0.31 9.53
C ASN A 81 -1.38 -0.45 9.11
N ILE A 82 -1.38 -0.98 7.89
CA ILE A 82 -0.25 -1.75 7.37
C ILE A 82 0.58 -0.89 6.41
N GLN A 83 1.90 -1.02 6.49
CA GLN A 83 2.80 -0.47 5.48
C GLN A 83 3.68 -1.57 4.89
N ILE A 84 3.51 -1.80 3.59
CA ILE A 84 4.41 -2.66 2.82
C ILE A 84 5.43 -1.75 2.13
N ASN A 85 6.69 -1.83 2.55
CA ASN A 85 7.76 -0.99 2.04
C ASN A 85 8.20 -1.38 0.62
N PRO A 86 8.90 -0.47 -0.10
CA PRO A 86 9.31 -0.70 -1.47
C PRO A 86 10.08 -2.00 -1.70
N ASN A 87 9.99 -2.53 -2.92
CA ASN A 87 10.71 -3.73 -3.38
C ASN A 87 10.40 -5.01 -2.57
N THR A 88 9.29 -5.03 -1.83
CA THR A 88 8.82 -6.24 -1.13
C THR A 88 8.11 -7.17 -2.11
N CYS A 89 8.36 -8.47 -2.00
CA CYS A 89 7.65 -9.48 -2.79
C CYS A 89 6.84 -10.41 -1.87
N ILE A 90 5.56 -10.60 -2.19
CA ILE A 90 4.63 -11.41 -1.41
C ILE A 90 4.03 -12.50 -2.30
N TYR A 91 4.19 -13.76 -1.88
CA TYR A 91 3.70 -14.93 -2.60
C TYR A 91 2.91 -15.88 -1.71
N GLY A 92 2.00 -16.64 -2.31
CA GLY A 92 1.25 -17.69 -1.62
C GLY A 92 -0.02 -17.23 -0.91
N ASN A 93 -0.33 -17.83 0.24
CA ASN A 93 -1.52 -17.55 1.05
C ASN A 93 -1.11 -16.83 2.35
N ILE A 94 -1.24 -15.51 2.37
CA ILE A 94 -0.71 -14.66 3.45
C ILE A 94 -1.84 -13.94 4.18
N ILE A 95 -1.70 -13.87 5.51
CA ILE A 95 -2.54 -13.06 6.38
C ILE A 95 -1.63 -12.20 7.24
N ILE A 96 -1.78 -10.88 7.16
CA ILE A 96 -1.05 -9.91 7.98
C ILE A 96 -2.08 -9.14 8.80
N ARG A 97 -1.90 -9.13 10.12
CA ARG A 97 -2.78 -8.47 11.08
C ARG A 97 -2.49 -6.97 11.14
N ASN A 98 -3.20 -6.29 12.04
CA ASN A 98 -3.16 -4.83 12.12
C ASN A 98 -1.79 -4.33 12.59
N ASP A 99 -1.48 -3.07 12.27
CA ASP A 99 -0.34 -2.33 12.85
C ASP A 99 1.04 -2.95 12.51
N VAL A 100 1.13 -3.59 11.35
CA VAL A 100 2.37 -4.22 10.85
C VAL A 100 3.04 -3.35 9.79
N MET A 101 4.34 -3.15 9.94
CA MET A 101 5.21 -2.66 8.85
C MET A 101 6.09 -3.80 8.34
N ILE A 102 6.03 -4.08 7.04
CA ILE A 102 6.99 -4.99 6.37
C ILE A 102 8.16 -4.15 5.88
N ALA A 103 9.37 -4.51 6.29
CA ALA A 103 10.60 -3.84 5.89
C ALA A 103 10.87 -3.96 4.37
N PRO A 104 11.64 -3.02 3.77
CA PRO A 104 11.98 -3.09 2.34
C PRO A 104 12.73 -4.37 1.98
N SER A 105 12.60 -4.82 0.72
CA SER A 105 13.31 -5.99 0.19
C SER A 105 13.04 -7.30 0.96
N PHE A 106 11.90 -7.38 1.64
CA PHE A 106 11.46 -8.59 2.33
C PHE A 106 10.81 -9.57 1.34
N TYR A 107 11.10 -10.87 1.52
CA TYR A 107 10.52 -11.96 0.73
C TYR A 107 9.88 -12.97 1.67
N ASP A 108 8.59 -13.24 1.46
CA ASP A 108 7.88 -14.34 2.12
C ASP A 108 7.04 -15.14 1.12
N SER A 109 7.31 -16.44 1.08
CA SER A 109 6.61 -17.45 0.29
C SER A 109 5.97 -18.54 1.17
N ARG A 110 6.17 -18.48 2.50
CA ARG A 110 5.85 -19.56 3.42
C ARG A 110 4.55 -19.32 4.18
N GLY A 111 3.50 -18.82 3.53
CA GLY A 111 2.12 -18.94 4.02
C GLY A 111 1.82 -18.58 5.49
N LYS A 112 2.61 -17.72 6.15
CA LYS A 112 2.50 -17.50 7.61
C LYS A 112 1.57 -16.33 7.93
N SER A 113 0.87 -16.47 9.06
CA SER A 113 0.12 -15.40 9.71
C SER A 113 1.06 -14.59 10.59
N TRP A 114 1.15 -13.29 10.36
CA TRP A 114 1.91 -12.35 11.21
C TRP A 114 0.95 -11.80 12.27
N ASN A 115 1.23 -12.09 13.54
CA ASN A 115 0.45 -11.62 14.69
C ASN A 115 0.77 -10.16 15.00
#